data_AF-A0AA92RA81-F1
#
_entry.id   AF-A0AA92RA81-F1
#
_cell.length_a   1.000
_cell.length_b   1.000
_cell.length_c   1.000
_cell.angle_alpha   90.00
_cell.angle_beta   90.00
_cell.angle_gamma   90.00
#
_symmetry.space_group_name_H-M   'P 1'
#
loop_
_entity.id
_entity.type
_entity.pdbx_description
1 polymer ?
#
loop_
_entity_poly.entity_id
_entity_poly.type
_entity_poly.pdbx_seq_one_letter_code
_entity_poly.pdbx_strand_id
1 'polypeptide(L)'
;MAERIMAGRSAPKSPRRTRGTTKPTANTTPTADEARELLEIKLAQLNSLLWCCYGDGNGWFEEAGEKHRDHMLWIAADLAREAEMLLEVSVGARAGGIG
;
A
#
# COMPACT_ATOMS: atom_id res chain seq x y z
N MET A 1 43.76 -31.34 18.00
CA MET A 1 42.56 -31.70 18.78
C MET A 1 42.32 -30.60 19.79
N ALA A 2 41.24 -29.84 19.66
CA ALA A 2 40.78 -28.86 20.66
C ALA A 2 39.25 -28.87 20.69
N GLU A 3 38.71 -29.01 21.89
CA GLU A 3 37.30 -29.27 22.19
C GLU A 3 36.40 -28.02 22.11
N ARG A 4 35.23 -28.25 21.53
CA ARG A 4 33.86 -27.80 21.90
C ARG A 4 33.75 -26.68 22.95
N ILE A 5 33.24 -25.52 22.51
CA ILE A 5 32.38 -24.67 23.35
C ILE A 5 31.00 -24.58 22.68
N MET A 6 30.03 -25.21 23.34
CA MET A 6 28.61 -25.08 23.07
C MET A 6 28.13 -23.72 23.58
N ALA A 7 27.41 -22.97 22.73
CA ALA A 7 26.42 -21.99 23.18
C ALA A 7 25.42 -21.76 22.06
N GLY A 8 24.38 -22.61 22.02
CA GLY A 8 23.16 -22.33 21.27
C GLY A 8 22.56 -21.03 21.81
N ARG A 9 22.78 -19.93 21.11
CA ARG A 9 22.14 -18.65 21.44
C ARG A 9 20.72 -18.72 20.89
N SER A 10 19.80 -19.06 21.79
CA SER A 10 18.36 -18.97 21.60
C SER A 10 18.00 -17.73 20.78
N ALA A 11 17.30 -17.95 19.67
CA ALA A 11 16.66 -16.89 18.92
C ALA A 11 15.79 -16.07 19.90
N PRO A 12 15.87 -14.73 19.90
CA PRO A 12 14.88 -13.94 20.60
C PRO A 12 13.52 -14.24 19.93
N LYS A 13 12.62 -14.87 20.68
CA LYS A 13 11.19 -14.86 20.36
C LYS A 13 10.74 -13.41 20.49
N SER A 14 10.84 -12.69 19.39
CA SER A 14 10.23 -11.38 19.25
C SER A 14 8.74 -11.55 19.55
N PRO A 15 8.16 -10.80 20.50
CA PRO A 15 6.74 -10.87 20.75
C PRO A 15 6.08 -10.38 19.48
N ARG A 16 5.52 -11.33 18.72
CA ARG A 16 4.61 -11.05 17.62
C ARG A 16 3.43 -10.33 18.25
N ARG A 17 3.56 -9.01 18.31
CA ARG A 17 2.50 -8.09 18.69
C ARG A 17 1.42 -8.34 17.64
N THR A 18 0.45 -9.17 17.98
CA THR A 18 -0.82 -9.30 17.28
C THR A 18 -1.53 -7.98 17.45
N ARG A 19 -1.06 -6.98 16.69
CA ARG A 19 -1.83 -5.82 16.32
C ARG A 19 -3.01 -6.40 15.58
N GLY A 20 -4.18 -6.32 16.21
CA GLY A 20 -5.40 -6.94 15.73
C GLY A 20 -5.52 -6.67 14.24
N THR A 21 -5.43 -7.73 13.44
CA THR A 21 -5.93 -7.70 12.09
C THR A 21 -7.43 -7.61 12.26
N THR A 22 -7.96 -6.39 12.32
CA THR A 22 -9.34 -6.14 11.95
C THR A 22 -9.43 -6.59 10.50
N LYS A 23 -9.81 -7.85 10.33
CA LYS A 23 -10.28 -8.39 9.06
C LYS A 23 -11.25 -7.34 8.52
N PRO A 24 -11.00 -6.73 7.36
CA PRO A 24 -11.98 -5.84 6.75
C PRO A 24 -13.24 -6.69 6.64
N THR A 25 -14.29 -6.26 7.33
CA THR A 25 -15.59 -6.90 7.18
C THR A 25 -15.97 -6.59 5.73
N ALA A 26 -15.73 -7.57 4.85
CA ALA A 26 -16.25 -7.52 3.51
C ALA A 26 -17.76 -7.34 3.69
N ASN A 27 -18.29 -6.25 3.12
CA ASN A 27 -19.71 -5.89 2.96
C ASN A 27 -20.20 -4.62 3.69
N THR A 28 -19.34 -3.86 4.39
CA THR A 28 -19.73 -2.52 4.86
C THR A 28 -19.07 -1.45 4.00
N THR A 29 -19.86 -0.53 3.43
CA THR A 29 -19.36 0.68 2.78
C THR A 29 -18.36 1.35 3.72
N PRO A 30 -17.12 1.64 3.29
CA PRO A 30 -16.12 2.23 4.17
C PRO A 30 -16.65 3.54 4.76
N THR A 31 -16.47 3.72 6.07
CA THR A 31 -16.77 4.99 6.73
C THR A 31 -15.88 6.10 6.16
N ALA A 32 -16.25 7.37 6.39
CA ALA A 32 -15.50 8.52 5.86
C ALA A 32 -14.01 8.49 6.22
N ASP A 33 -13.70 8.10 7.46
CA ASP A 33 -12.34 8.01 8.00
C ASP A 33 -11.60 6.80 7.44
N GLU A 34 -12.26 5.64 7.30
CA GLU A 34 -11.66 4.46 6.64
C GLU A 34 -11.39 4.73 5.16
N ALA A 35 -12.30 5.43 4.46
CA ALA A 35 -12.11 5.83 3.08
C ALA A 35 -10.92 6.79 2.94
N ARG A 36 -10.70 7.67 3.93
CA ARG A 36 -9.56 8.59 3.95
C ARG A 36 -8.25 7.86 4.20
N GLU A 37 -8.23 6.91 5.14
CA GLU A 37 -7.04 6.08 5.39
C GLU A 37 -6.69 5.25 4.15
N LEU A 38 -7.69 4.64 3.50
CA LEU A 38 -7.51 3.91 2.25
C LEU A 38 -7.03 4.82 1.11
N LEU A 39 -7.52 6.06 1.03
CA LEU A 39 -7.08 7.05 0.06
C LEU A 39 -5.60 7.38 0.25
N GLU A 40 -5.17 7.66 1.48
CA GLU A 40 -3.77 7.94 1.81
C GLU A 40 -2.86 6.77 1.43
N ILE A 41 -3.31 5.53 1.68
CA ILE A 41 -2.60 4.32 1.26
C ILE A 41 -2.48 4.23 -0.28
N LYS A 42 -3.57 4.43 -1.01
CA LYS A 42 -3.56 4.34 -2.49
C LYS A 42 -2.73 5.45 -3.12
N LEU A 43 -2.77 6.66 -2.58
CA LEU A 43 -1.90 7.76 -3.04
C LEU A 43 -0.43 7.46 -2.80
N ALA A 44 -0.07 6.86 -1.65
CA ALA A 44 1.31 6.44 -1.39
C ALA A 44 1.77 5.34 -2.37
N GLN A 45 0.90 4.40 -2.72
CA GLN A 45 1.17 3.36 -3.72
C GLN A 45 1.37 3.97 -5.12
N LEU A 46 0.48 4.87 -5.53
CA LEU A 46 0.57 5.58 -6.80
C LEU A 46 1.87 6.40 -6.88
N ASN A 47 2.21 7.14 -5.82
CA ASN A 47 3.44 7.92 -5.75
C ASN A 47 4.68 7.03 -5.88
N SER A 48 4.72 5.92 -5.14
CA SER A 48 5.82 4.94 -5.24
C SER A 48 5.94 4.36 -6.65
N LEU A 49 4.82 4.02 -7.28
CA LEU A 49 4.80 3.48 -8.64
C LEU A 49 5.30 4.52 -9.66
N LEU A 50 4.85 5.77 -9.56
CA LEU A 50 5.30 6.86 -10.41
C LEU A 50 6.80 7.16 -10.20
N TRP A 51 7.27 7.11 -8.96
CA TRP A 51 8.69 7.23 -8.64
C TRP A 51 9.51 6.11 -9.29
N CYS A 52 9.00 4.88 -9.31
CA CYS A 52 9.62 3.77 -10.04
C CYS A 52 9.59 3.96 -11.57
N CYS A 53 8.51 4.55 -12.12
CA CYS A 53 8.41 4.83 -13.56
C CYS A 53 9.37 5.95 -14.00
N TYR A 54 9.57 6.96 -13.16
CA TYR A 54 10.49 8.07 -13.41
C TYR A 54 11.93 7.82 -12.93
N GLY A 55 12.19 6.69 -12.27
CA GLY A 55 13.28 6.51 -11.31
C GLY A 55 14.69 6.80 -11.82
N ASP A 56 15.44 7.55 -10.99
CA ASP A 56 16.90 7.79 -10.82
C ASP A 56 17.83 7.76 -12.05
N GLY A 57 17.29 7.79 -13.26
CA GLY A 57 18.05 7.69 -14.51
C GLY A 57 18.64 6.31 -14.79
N ASN A 58 18.23 5.27 -14.06
CA ASN A 58 18.73 3.89 -14.17
C ASN A 58 18.07 3.08 -15.30
N GLY A 59 17.17 3.70 -16.09
CA GLY A 59 16.67 3.14 -17.36
C GLY A 59 15.77 1.91 -17.22
N TRP A 60 15.40 1.51 -15.98
CA TRP A 60 14.55 0.35 -15.72
C TRP A 60 13.22 0.45 -16.48
N PHE A 61 12.61 1.64 -16.48
CA PHE A 61 11.33 1.86 -17.15
C PHE A 61 11.49 1.76 -18.68
N GLU A 62 12.58 2.27 -19.21
CA GLU A 62 12.94 2.19 -20.62
C GLU A 62 13.22 0.76 -21.08
N GLU A 63 13.87 -0.01 -20.23
CA GLU A 63 14.32 -1.39 -20.47
C GLU A 63 13.20 -2.43 -20.26
N ALA A 64 12.18 -2.09 -19.46
CA ALA A 64 11.02 -2.96 -19.22
C ALA A 64 10.18 -3.25 -20.48
N GLY A 65 10.40 -2.52 -21.57
CA GLY A 65 9.70 -2.70 -22.84
C GLY A 65 8.31 -2.07 -22.86
N GLU A 66 7.79 -1.79 -24.06
CA GLU A 66 6.54 -1.03 -24.25
C GLU A 66 5.33 -1.66 -23.53
N LYS A 67 5.15 -2.98 -23.63
CA LYS A 67 4.02 -3.67 -22.98
C LYS A 67 4.05 -3.60 -21.45
N HIS A 68 5.23 -3.61 -20.85
CA HIS A 68 5.35 -3.52 -19.39
C HIS A 68 5.05 -2.10 -18.91
N ARG A 69 5.53 -1.10 -19.66
CA ARG A 69 5.21 0.32 -19.41
C ARG A 69 3.72 0.59 -19.53
N ASP A 70 3.07 0.05 -20.56
CA ASP A 70 1.63 0.19 -20.77
C ASP A 70 0.84 -0.42 -19.60
N HIS A 71 1.26 -1.59 -19.11
CA HIS A 71 0.67 -2.19 -17.91
C HIS A 71 0.89 -1.35 -16.65
N MET A 72 2.09 -0.78 -16.47
CA MET A 72 2.36 0.09 -15.31
C MET A 72 1.51 1.36 -15.35
N LEU A 73 1.36 1.98 -16.52
CA LEU A 73 0.49 3.13 -16.71
C LEU A 73 -0.98 2.77 -16.48
N TRP A 74 -1.41 1.58 -16.91
CA TRP A 74 -2.76 1.08 -16.64
C TRP A 74 -3.01 0.90 -15.14
N ILE A 75 -2.06 0.33 -14.39
CA ILE A 75 -2.15 0.19 -12.92
C ILE A 75 -2.20 1.58 -12.25
N ALA A 76 -1.38 2.53 -12.72
CA ALA A 76 -1.39 3.89 -12.21
C ALA A 76 -2.75 4.58 -12.45
N ALA A 77 -3.33 4.40 -13.64
CA ALA A 77 -4.65 4.94 -13.97
C ALA A 77 -5.76 4.33 -13.12
N ASP A 78 -5.70 3.02 -12.85
CA ASP A 78 -6.67 2.33 -11.99
C ASP A 78 -6.57 2.81 -10.54
N LEU A 79 -5.35 2.91 -9.99
CA LEU A 79 -5.09 3.48 -8.66
C LEU A 79 -5.60 4.92 -8.53
N ALA A 80 -5.43 5.76 -9.56
CA ALA A 80 -5.92 7.13 -9.57
C ALA A 80 -7.46 7.19 -9.52
N ARG A 81 -8.12 6.33 -10.28
CA ARG A 81 -9.59 6.21 -10.28
C ARG A 81 -10.13 5.72 -8.93
N GLU A 82 -9.48 4.73 -8.32
CA GLU A 82 -9.85 4.27 -6.98
C GLU A 82 -9.64 5.36 -5.92
N ALA A 83 -8.58 6.16 -6.04
CA ALA A 83 -8.34 7.31 -5.16
C ALA A 83 -9.45 8.38 -5.32
N GLU A 84 -9.89 8.66 -6.54
CA GLU A 84 -11.00 9.60 -6.79
C GLU A 84 -12.30 9.11 -6.12
N MET A 85 -12.66 7.84 -6.29
CA MET A 85 -13.84 7.25 -5.64
C MET A 85 -13.76 7.33 -4.11
N LEU A 86 -12.59 7.06 -3.52
CA LEU A 86 -12.40 7.15 -2.07
C LEU A 86 -12.48 8.61 -1.58
N LEU A 87 -11.96 9.56 -2.35
CA LEU A 87 -12.06 10.99 -2.05
C LEU A 87 -13.51 11.45 -2.04
N GLU A 88 -14.31 11.05 -3.04
CA GLU A 88 -15.74 11.36 -3.10
C GLU A 88 -16.48 10.81 -1.89
N VAL A 89 -16.20 9.58 -1.48
CA VAL A 89 -16.81 8.98 -0.27
C VAL A 89 -16.40 9.72 0.99
N SER A 90 -15.12 10.08 1.13
CA SER A 90 -14.62 10.84 2.29
C SER A 90 -15.19 12.26 2.38
N VAL A 91 -15.39 12.94 1.24
CA VAL A 91 -15.95 14.31 1.19
C VAL A 91 -17.47 14.28 1.28
N GLY A 92 -18.14 13.36 0.59
CA GLY A 92 -19.60 13.19 0.60
C GLY A 92 -20.13 12.82 1.98
N ALA A 93 -19.40 12.02 2.75
CA ALA A 93 -19.74 11.72 4.13
C ALA A 93 -19.62 12.93 5.07
N ARG A 94 -18.80 13.94 4.74
CA ARG A 94 -18.76 15.21 5.49
C ARG A 94 -19.91 16.15 5.14
N ALA A 95 -20.48 16.05 3.93
CA ALA A 95 -21.61 16.87 3.50
C ALA A 95 -22.96 16.36 4.05
N GLY A 96 -23.08 15.06 4.37
CA GLY A 96 -24.30 14.46 4.90
C GLY A 96 -24.46 14.51 6.43
N GLY A 97 -23.52 15.14 7.16
CA GLY A 97 -23.48 15.18 8.63
C GLY A 97 -24.23 16.35 9.29
N ILE A 98 -25.17 16.98 8.58
CA ILE A 98 -26.08 18.01 9.11
C ILE A 98 -27.51 17.68 8.66
N GLY A 99 -28.19 16.85 9.45
CA GLY A 99 -29.61 16.51 9.28
C GLY A 99 -30.18 16.01 10.59
#